data_AF-A0A941BHC5-F1
#
_entry.id   AF-A0A941BHC5-F1
#
_cell.length_a   1.000
_cell.length_b   1.000
_cell.length_c   1.000
_cell.angle_alpha   90.00
_cell.angle_beta   90.00
_cell.angle_gamma   90.00
#
_symmetry.space_group_name_H-M   'P 1'
#
loop_
_entity.id
_entity.type
_entity.pdbx_description
1 polymer ?
#
loop_
_entity_poly.entity_id
_entity_poly.type
_entity_poly.pdbx_seq_one_letter_code
_entity_poly.pdbx_strand_id
1 'polypeptide(L)'
;MRHDVMTTVQMLARYLRAHPHVCDTAEGIAHWWLMDLAPPAVVEEALDWMVRRGVLEPLPAADGRTRMRRVADPALDAQLDALAEGLDELPPRSLH
;
A
#
# COMPACT_ATOMS: atom_id res chain seq x y z
N MET A 1 -0.59 13.66 15.41
CA MET A 1 -1.77 12.78 15.40
C MET A 1 -1.28 11.45 14.84
N ARG A 2 -1.45 10.33 15.54
CA ARG A 2 -1.02 9.01 15.02
C ARG A 2 -2.14 8.41 14.20
N HIS A 3 -1.86 7.98 12.97
CA HIS A 3 -2.85 7.34 12.11
C HIS A 3 -3.05 5.86 12.48
N ASP A 4 -4.30 5.39 12.41
CA ASP A 4 -4.64 3.98 12.47
C ASP A 4 -4.37 3.25 11.14
N VAL A 5 -4.65 1.95 11.11
CA VAL A 5 -4.39 1.07 9.96
C VAL A 5 -5.17 1.52 8.72
N MET A 6 -6.47 1.84 8.84
CA MET A 6 -7.29 2.19 7.68
C MET A 6 -6.94 3.58 7.15
N THR A 7 -6.64 4.54 8.03
CA THR A 7 -6.12 5.84 7.59
C THR A 7 -4.77 5.69 6.89
N THR A 8 -3.92 4.77 7.35
CA THR A 8 -2.64 4.44 6.70
C THR A 8 -2.85 3.79 5.32
N VAL A 9 -3.83 2.88 5.19
CA VAL A 9 -4.22 2.29 3.89
C VAL A 9 -4.67 3.38 2.90
N GLN A 10 -5.49 4.34 3.33
CA GLN A 10 -5.93 5.45 2.49
C GLN A 10 -4.74 6.31 1.98
N MET A 11 -3.79 6.61 2.86
CA MET A 11 -2.58 7.36 2.50
C MET A 11 -1.71 6.58 1.51
N LEU A 12 -1.48 5.28 1.78
CA LEU A 12 -0.71 4.40 0.90
C LEU A 12 -1.38 4.27 -0.47
N ALA A 13 -2.70 4.09 -0.51
CA ALA A 13 -3.45 3.97 -1.75
C ALA A 13 -3.29 5.22 -2.63
N ARG A 14 -3.41 6.42 -2.03
CA ARG A 14 -3.17 7.69 -2.73
C ARG A 14 -1.74 7.81 -3.26
N TYR A 15 -0.75 7.41 -2.46
CA TYR A 15 0.66 7.46 -2.85
C TYR A 15 0.96 6.49 -4.00
N LEU A 16 0.49 5.25 -3.91
CA LEU A 16 0.69 4.19 -4.92
C LEU A 16 -0.06 4.49 -6.23
N ARG A 17 -1.19 5.18 -6.16
CA ARG A 17 -1.94 5.67 -7.32
C ARG A 17 -1.15 6.73 -8.10
N ALA A 18 -0.49 7.63 -7.38
CA ALA A 18 0.34 8.69 -7.96
C ALA A 18 1.71 8.20 -8.44
N HIS A 19 2.24 7.14 -7.81
CA HIS A 19 3.57 6.62 -8.06
C HIS A 19 3.57 5.10 -8.32
N PRO A 20 3.07 4.61 -9.47
CA PRO A 20 2.81 3.18 -9.69
C PRO A 20 4.06 2.28 -9.73
N HIS A 21 5.27 2.85 -9.83
CA HIS A 21 6.53 2.12 -9.96
C HIS A 21 7.37 2.10 -8.68
N VAL A 22 6.86 2.64 -7.57
CA VAL A 22 7.60 2.68 -6.30
C VAL A 22 7.65 1.30 -5.64
N CYS A 23 8.73 1.08 -4.90
CA CYS A 23 9.00 -0.17 -4.21
C CYS A 23 9.96 0.14 -3.07
N ASP A 24 9.59 -0.19 -1.83
CA ASP A 24 10.43 0.07 -0.65
C ASP A 24 10.09 -0.91 0.49
N THR A 25 10.89 -0.94 1.55
CA THR A 25 10.62 -1.73 2.76
C THR A 25 9.54 -1.05 3.62
N ALA A 26 8.92 -1.76 4.56
CA ALA A 26 7.94 -1.16 5.48
C ALA A 26 8.52 0.06 6.23
N GLU A 27 9.79 -0.02 6.64
CA GLU A 27 10.54 1.08 7.26
C GLU A 27 10.71 2.27 6.30
N GLY A 28 11.12 2.02 5.06
CA GLY A 28 11.27 3.06 4.04
C GLY A 28 9.93 3.72 3.69
N ILE A 29 8.85 2.95 3.62
CA ILE A 29 7.50 3.45 3.40
C ILE A 29 7.07 4.37 4.55
N ALA A 30 7.26 3.95 5.80
CA ALA A 30 6.92 4.75 6.97
C ALA A 30 7.66 6.10 6.96
N HIS A 31 8.95 6.08 6.65
CA HIS A 31 9.80 7.26 6.73
C HIS A 31 9.67 8.18 5.50
N TRP A 32 9.74 7.62 4.28
CA TRP A 32 9.83 8.40 3.04
C TRP A 32 8.50 8.66 2.38
N TRP A 33 7.53 7.74 2.46
CA TRP A 33 6.24 7.92 1.79
C TRP A 33 5.25 8.59 2.73
N LEU A 34 5.26 8.18 4.01
CA LEU A 34 4.32 8.65 5.02
C LEU A 34 4.92 9.71 5.96
N MET A 35 6.20 10.06 5.85
CA MET A 35 6.85 11.10 6.66
C MET A 35 6.63 10.91 8.18
N ASP A 36 6.78 9.66 8.64
CA ASP A 36 6.61 9.23 10.04
C ASP A 36 5.21 9.53 10.65
N LEU A 37 4.20 9.75 9.80
CA LEU A 37 2.82 9.99 10.24
C LEU A 37 2.15 8.73 10.84
N ALA A 38 2.64 7.54 10.51
CA ALA A 38 2.20 6.26 11.05
C ALA A 38 3.37 5.48 11.68
N PRO A 39 3.18 4.85 12.86
CA PRO A 39 4.23 4.03 13.46
C PRO A 39 4.49 2.75 12.63
N PRO A 40 5.71 2.20 12.64
CA PRO A 40 6.08 1.05 11.81
C PRO A 40 5.12 -0.14 11.91
N ALA A 41 4.67 -0.49 13.12
CA ALA A 41 3.72 -1.60 13.32
C ALA A 41 2.36 -1.38 12.60
N VAL A 42 1.87 -0.15 12.55
CA VAL A 42 0.62 0.18 11.83
C VAL A 42 0.85 0.15 10.32
N VAL A 43 2.04 0.58 9.87
CA VAL A 43 2.42 0.49 8.45
C VAL A 43 2.51 -0.97 8.02
N GLU A 44 3.17 -1.84 8.81
CA GLU A 44 3.22 -3.28 8.55
C GLU A 44 1.82 -3.90 8.47
N GLU A 45 0.95 -3.61 9.43
CA GLU A 45 -0.43 -4.13 9.44
C GLU A 45 -1.24 -3.66 8.22
N ALA A 46 -1.06 -2.39 7.81
CA ALA A 46 -1.69 -1.84 6.60
C ALA A 46 -1.15 -2.50 5.32
N LEU A 47 0.16 -2.71 5.22
CA LEU A 47 0.78 -3.39 4.08
C LEU A 47 0.29 -4.83 3.98
N ASP A 48 0.26 -5.56 5.09
CA ASP A 48 -0.28 -6.93 5.16
C ASP A 48 -1.75 -6.99 4.74
N TRP A 49 -2.55 -6.00 5.14
CA TRP A 49 -3.95 -5.89 4.73
C TRP A 49 -4.07 -5.72 3.21
N MET A 50 -3.25 -4.86 2.61
CA MET A 50 -3.23 -4.61 1.16
C MET A 50 -2.69 -5.82 0.37
N VAL A 51 -1.71 -6.56 0.92
CA VAL A 51 -1.19 -7.81 0.33
C VAL A 51 -2.26 -8.90 0.32
N ARG A 52 -3.00 -9.11 1.42
CA ARG A 52 -4.09 -10.10 1.47
C ARG A 52 -5.20 -9.83 0.45
N ARG A 53 -5.34 -8.58 0.00
CA ARG A 53 -6.29 -8.16 -1.04
C ARG A 53 -5.67 -8.09 -2.45
N GLY A 54 -4.40 -8.46 -2.55
CA GLY A 54 -3.65 -8.50 -3.81
C GLY A 54 -3.37 -7.13 -4.42
N VAL A 55 -3.44 -6.05 -3.65
CA VAL A 55 -3.10 -4.69 -4.10
C VAL A 55 -1.57 -4.51 -4.11
N LEU A 56 -0.91 -5.08 -3.11
CA LEU A 56 0.53 -5.14 -3.01
C LEU A 56 1.01 -6.58 -3.12
N GLU A 57 2.28 -6.71 -3.49
CA GLU A 57 3.01 -7.96 -3.41
C GLU A 57 4.36 -7.76 -2.72
N PRO A 58 4.77 -8.70 -1.85
CA PRO A 58 6.10 -8.71 -1.28
C PRO A 58 7.12 -9.16 -2.33
N LEU A 59 8.23 -8.43 -2.40
CA LEU A 59 9.38 -8.73 -3.23
C LEU A 59 10.61 -8.95 -2.34
N PRO A 60 11.03 -10.21 -2.14
CA PRO A 60 12.28 -10.52 -1.45
C PRO A 60 13.46 -9.90 -2.19
N ALA A 61 14.32 -9.18 -1.47
CA ALA A 61 15.55 -8.61 -1.99
C ALA A 61 16.77 -9.47 -1.58
N ALA A 62 17.84 -9.37 -2.36
CA ALA A 62 19.09 -10.12 -2.13
C ALA A 62 19.79 -9.76 -0.80
N ASP A 63 19.45 -8.63 -0.19
CA ASP A 63 19.93 -8.19 1.11
C ASP A 63 19.15 -8.80 2.30
N GLY A 64 18.21 -9.71 2.01
CA GLY A 64 17.38 -10.39 3.01
C GLY A 64 16.16 -9.59 3.46
N ARG A 65 15.97 -8.35 2.96
CA ARG A 65 14.79 -7.53 3.28
C ARG A 65 13.66 -7.81 2.30
N THR A 66 12.43 -7.59 2.76
CA THR A 66 11.25 -7.65 1.89
C THR A 66 10.81 -6.24 1.53
N ARG A 67 10.67 -5.97 0.23
CA ARG A 67 10.10 -4.71 -0.26
C ARG A 67 8.66 -4.92 -0.67
N MET A 68 7.83 -3.90 -0.51
CA MET A 68 6.45 -3.90 -0.97
C MET A 68 6.36 -3.09 -2.25
N ARG A 69 5.73 -3.66 -3.27
CA ARG A 69 5.41 -2.97 -4.52
C ARG A 69 3.96 -3.20 -4.91
N ARG A 70 3.42 -2.27 -5.68
CA ARG A 70 2.12 -2.40 -6.34
C ARG A 70 2.12 -3.59 -7.30
N VAL A 71 1.04 -4.37 -7.32
CA VAL A 71 0.83 -5.38 -8.37
C VAL A 71 0.68 -4.68 -9.73
N ALA A 72 1.36 -5.20 -10.75
CA ALA A 72 1.36 -4.66 -12.11
C ALA A 72 0.06 -5.00 -12.87
N ASP A 73 -1.07 -4.51 -12.37
CA ASP A 73 -2.40 -4.70 -12.91
C ASP A 73 -3.09 -3.32 -13.13
N PRO A 74 -3.45 -2.96 -14.37
CA PRO A 74 -4.20 -1.73 -14.67
C PRO A 74 -5.55 -1.67 -13.96
N ALA A 75 -6.20 -2.81 -13.72
CA ALA A 75 -7.48 -2.87 -13.00
C ALA A 75 -7.36 -2.44 -11.52
N LEU A 76 -6.13 -2.34 -11.00
CA LEU A 76 -5.86 -1.91 -9.64
C LEU A 76 -6.04 -0.41 -9.43
N ASP A 77 -6.07 0.41 -10.49
CA ASP A 77 -6.29 1.86 -10.35
C ASP A 77 -7.61 2.16 -9.65
N ALA A 78 -8.70 1.51 -10.07
CA ALA A 78 -10.02 1.68 -9.44
C ALA A 78 -10.05 1.21 -7.98
N GLN A 79 -9.26 0.17 -7.65
CA GLN A 79 -9.13 -0.30 -6.27
C GLN A 79 -8.38 0.70 -5.39
N LEU A 80 -7.30 1.30 -5.90
CA LEU A 80 -6.54 2.32 -5.20
C LEU A 80 -7.35 3.62 -5.03
N ASP A 81 -8.12 4.01 -6.03
CA ASP A 81 -9.00 5.17 -5.96
C ASP A 81 -10.08 4.96 -4.87
N ALA A 82 -10.73 3.79 -4.85
CA ALA A 82 -11.71 3.44 -3.81
C ALA A 82 -11.10 3.44 -2.40
N LEU A 83 -9.91 2.85 -2.22
CA LEU A 83 -9.20 2.89 -0.95
C LEU A 83 -8.81 4.31 -0.53
N ALA A 84 -8.38 5.16 -1.48
CA ALA A 84 -8.02 6.54 -1.18
C ALA A 84 -9.22 7.39 -0.74
N GLU A 85 -10.44 7.00 -1.14
CA GLU A 85 -11.71 7.58 -0.71
C GLU A 85 -12.25 7.00 0.60
N GLY A 86 -11.59 5.96 1.14
CA GLY A 86 -11.96 5.33 2.42
C GLY A 86 -12.99 4.20 2.29
N LEU A 87 -13.12 3.60 1.10
CA LEU A 87 -13.95 2.42 0.92
C LEU A 87 -13.19 1.17 1.36
N ASP A 88 -13.68 0.52 2.42
CA ASP A 88 -13.11 -0.75 2.92
C ASP A 88 -13.44 -1.93 2.00
N GLU A 89 -14.46 -1.79 1.15
CA GLU A 89 -14.83 -2.76 0.13
C GLU A 89 -14.18 -2.40 -1.21
N LEU A 90 -13.36 -3.31 -1.73
CA LEU A 90 -12.69 -3.09 -3.01
C LEU A 90 -13.64 -3.41 -4.16
N PRO A 91 -13.73 -2.56 -5.20
CA PRO A 91 -14.43 -2.94 -6.41
C PRO A 91 -13.77 -4.20 -7.03
N PRO A 92 -14.57 -5.05 -7.72
CA PRO A 92 -14.02 -6.19 -8.43
C PRO A 92 -12.97 -5.72 -9.44
N ARG A 93 -11.92 -6.52 -9.65
CA ARG A 93 -10.96 -6.22 -10.73
C ARG A 93 -11.70 -6.33 -12.05
N SER A 94 -11.75 -5.22 -12.79
CA SER A 94 -12.26 -5.22 -14.16
C SER A 94 -11.40 -6.16 -14.99
N LEU A 95 -11.99 -7.25 -15.49
CA LEU A 95 -11.37 -8.11 -16.49
C LEU A 95 -11.34 -7.32 -17.80
N HIS A 96 -10.17 -6.83 -18.20
CA HIS A 96 -9.93 -6.31 -19.54
C HIS A 96 -9.52 -7.44 -20.49
#